data_AF-A0A1I5NL01-F1
#
_entry.id   AF-A0A1I5NL01-F1
#
_cell.length_a   1.000
_cell.length_b   1.000
_cell.length_c   1.000
_cell.angle_alpha   90.00
_cell.angle_beta   90.00
_cell.angle_gamma   90.00
#
_symmetry.space_group_name_H-M   'P 1'
#
loop_
_entity.id
_entity.type
_entity.pdbx_description
1 polymer ?
#
loop_
_entity_poly.entity_id
_entity_poly.type
_entity_poly.pdbx_seq_one_letter_code
_entity_poly.pdbx_strand_id
1 'polypeptide(L)'
;MAGKEAMSRVVMKHGAALLLAGAMLTSTVFAEAIGKVPAQADSAALVEHAAEPSSEKAADTNWQLLLVNPWNALPEEFTVELASLKNGMRVDARIYEELNDMLSDCLAEGLHPIVCSAYRTQATQSRLYNNKVARLWAVGYKKEEAQTEAGRWVAVPGTSEHQTGLALDIVASSYQILDEKQEQTAEQQWLMENSWRYGFILRYPSDKGKITGIGYEPWHYRYVGKEAAAAMHESGQCLEEYLQTPIQEGEGAPTEERTESNVALPETMPS
;
A
#
# COMPACT_ATOMS: atom_id res chain seq x y z
N MET A 1 16.78 23.85 60.46
CA MET A 1 16.22 24.91 59.60
C MET A 1 17.23 25.25 58.52
N ALA A 2 16.85 25.08 57.25
CA ALA A 2 17.28 25.87 56.09
C ALA A 2 16.81 25.11 54.84
N GLY A 3 15.65 25.52 54.31
CA GLY A 3 15.14 25.03 53.04
C GLY A 3 15.81 25.72 51.85
N LYS A 4 15.83 25.03 50.71
CA LYS A 4 15.89 25.63 49.39
C LYS A 4 15.02 24.82 48.45
N GLU A 5 13.89 25.42 48.07
CA GLU A 5 13.13 25.08 46.88
C GLU A 5 13.93 25.39 45.62
N ALA A 6 13.71 24.62 44.55
CA ALA A 6 14.03 25.03 43.20
C ALA A 6 12.88 24.64 42.27
N MET A 7 12.16 25.66 41.82
CA MET A 7 11.07 25.59 40.85
C MET A 7 11.56 25.24 39.43
N SER A 8 10.78 24.36 38.80
CA SER A 8 10.25 24.40 37.43
C SER A 8 10.88 25.36 36.41
N ARG A 9 11.36 24.81 35.30
CA ARG A 9 11.27 25.42 33.96
C ARG A 9 11.06 24.35 32.88
N VAL A 10 9.80 24.14 32.53
CA VAL A 10 9.39 23.52 31.26
C VAL A 10 9.51 24.57 30.16
N VAL A 11 10.30 24.30 29.11
CA VAL A 11 10.39 25.17 27.94
C VAL A 11 9.50 24.59 26.85
N MET A 12 8.30 25.16 26.71
CA MET A 12 7.46 25.03 25.51
C MET A 12 8.14 25.75 24.34
N LYS A 13 8.45 25.04 23.26
CA LYS A 13 8.79 25.67 21.97
C LYS A 13 7.57 25.59 21.05
N HIS A 14 6.99 26.76 20.79
CA HIS A 14 5.88 26.96 19.87
C HIS A 14 6.33 26.74 18.43
N GLY A 15 5.49 26.04 17.65
CA GLY A 15 5.65 25.91 16.21
C GLY A 15 5.34 27.23 15.48
N ALA A 16 6.07 27.48 14.39
CA ALA A 16 5.79 28.56 13.47
C ALA A 16 5.42 27.95 12.10
N ALA A 17 4.14 28.11 11.71
CA ALA A 17 3.67 27.89 10.36
C ALA A 17 3.92 29.15 9.53
N LEU A 18 4.53 29.02 8.34
CA LEU A 18 4.74 30.13 7.42
C LEU A 18 3.95 29.88 6.13
N LEU A 19 2.86 30.65 5.97
CA LEU A 19 2.10 30.85 4.74
C LEU A 19 2.83 31.89 3.87
N LEU A 20 2.98 31.64 2.57
CA LEU A 20 3.40 32.66 1.61
C LEU A 20 2.45 32.70 0.41
N ALA A 21 1.90 33.90 0.22
CA ALA A 21 0.88 34.29 -0.74
C ALA A 21 1.45 34.49 -2.16
N GLY A 22 0.55 34.41 -3.14
CA GLY A 22 0.82 34.52 -4.56
C GLY A 22 1.21 35.91 -5.06
N ALA A 23 1.81 35.92 -6.25
CA ALA A 23 2.05 37.11 -7.05
C ALA A 23 1.38 36.93 -8.42
N MET A 24 0.36 37.74 -8.68
CA MET A 24 -0.17 37.98 -10.03
C MET A 24 0.75 38.94 -10.78
N LEU A 25 1.06 38.62 -12.04
CA LEU A 25 1.59 39.57 -13.01
C LEU A 25 0.71 39.52 -14.26
N THR A 26 0.02 40.63 -14.50
CA THR A 26 -0.72 40.94 -15.72
C THR A 26 0.18 41.68 -16.70
N SER A 27 0.01 41.44 -18.01
CA SER A 27 0.21 42.43 -19.10
C SER A 27 -0.28 41.88 -20.45
N THR A 28 -1.51 42.28 -20.80
CA THR A 28 -2.04 42.76 -22.09
C THR A 28 -1.43 42.35 -23.46
N VAL A 29 -2.29 41.65 -24.22
CA VAL A 29 -2.82 41.84 -25.61
C VAL A 29 -1.89 42.26 -26.77
N PHE A 30 -1.94 41.46 -27.84
CA PHE A 30 -1.95 41.92 -29.23
C PHE A 30 -3.11 41.22 -29.97
N ALA A 31 -3.88 41.98 -30.74
CA ALA A 31 -5.04 41.54 -31.50
C ALA A 31 -4.87 41.81 -33.00
N GLU A 32 -5.78 41.21 -33.77
CA GLU A 32 -6.05 41.31 -35.23
C GLU A 32 -5.33 40.26 -36.10
N ALA A 33 -5.97 39.55 -37.05
CA ALA A 33 -7.31 39.71 -37.61
C ALA A 33 -7.80 38.44 -38.36
N ILE A 34 -9.05 38.05 -38.10
CA ILE A 34 -10.16 37.59 -38.98
C ILE A 34 -9.93 36.59 -40.13
N GLY A 35 -10.64 35.46 -40.02
CA GLY A 35 -11.17 34.64 -41.12
C GLY A 35 -12.29 33.71 -40.60
N LYS A 36 -13.51 33.84 -41.14
CA LYS A 36 -14.79 33.30 -40.61
C LYS A 36 -15.22 32.03 -41.38
N VAL A 37 -15.38 30.89 -40.65
CA VAL A 37 -16.50 29.89 -40.57
C VAL A 37 -17.34 29.62 -41.85
N PRO A 38 -17.67 28.36 -42.26
CA PRO A 38 -18.61 27.41 -41.58
C PRO A 38 -18.16 25.92 -41.57
N ALA A 39 -18.51 25.03 -40.63
CA ALA A 39 -19.77 24.57 -40.00
C ALA A 39 -20.68 23.71 -40.91
N GLN A 40 -20.57 22.37 -40.84
CA GLN A 40 -21.63 21.35 -40.98
C GLN A 40 -20.97 19.94 -40.78
N ALA A 41 -21.27 19.16 -39.74
CA ALA A 41 -22.42 18.27 -39.45
C ALA A 41 -22.12 16.79 -39.75
N ASP A 42 -22.55 15.95 -38.80
CA ASP A 42 -22.88 14.52 -38.85
C ASP A 42 -22.01 13.54 -39.68
N SER A 43 -21.45 12.54 -39.00
CA SER A 43 -21.93 11.17 -39.19
C SER A 43 -21.32 10.22 -38.15
N ALA A 44 -22.15 9.31 -37.67
CA ALA A 44 -21.81 8.20 -36.81
C ALA A 44 -20.75 7.28 -37.43
N ALA A 45 -19.82 6.82 -36.60
CA ALA A 45 -19.07 5.60 -36.85
C ALA A 45 -18.90 4.85 -35.51
N LEU A 46 -19.87 3.98 -35.24
CA LEU A 46 -19.65 2.77 -34.45
C LEU A 46 -18.56 1.97 -35.16
N VAL A 47 -17.42 1.79 -34.51
CA VAL A 47 -16.49 0.70 -34.84
C VAL A 47 -16.06 0.04 -33.54
N GLU A 48 -16.83 -0.99 -33.23
CA GLU A 48 -16.43 -2.21 -32.55
C GLU A 48 -14.99 -2.59 -32.89
N HIS A 49 -14.08 -2.54 -31.91
CA HIS A 49 -12.83 -3.27 -31.99
C HIS A 49 -12.98 -4.51 -31.12
N ALA A 50 -13.36 -5.59 -31.80
CA ALA A 50 -13.28 -6.93 -31.29
C ALA A 50 -11.88 -7.19 -30.74
N ALA A 51 -11.82 -7.56 -29.47
CA ALA A 51 -10.63 -8.13 -28.87
C ALA A 51 -10.36 -9.48 -29.54
N GLU A 52 -9.25 -9.57 -30.28
CA GLU A 52 -8.63 -10.87 -30.54
C GLU A 52 -7.62 -11.17 -29.43
N PRO A 53 -7.59 -12.41 -28.91
CA PRO A 53 -6.85 -12.77 -27.71
C PRO A 53 -5.37 -12.92 -28.07
N SER A 54 -4.59 -11.85 -27.88
CA SER A 54 -3.15 -11.92 -28.00
C SER A 54 -2.55 -12.49 -26.72
N SER A 55 -2.19 -13.78 -26.81
CA SER A 55 -1.22 -14.52 -25.99
C SER A 55 -1.37 -14.37 -24.47
N GLU A 56 -1.83 -15.44 -23.84
CA GLU A 56 -1.58 -15.75 -22.43
C GLU A 56 -0.13 -15.42 -22.07
N LYS A 57 0.07 -14.27 -21.39
CA LYS A 57 1.27 -14.04 -20.61
C LYS A 57 1.31 -15.17 -19.59
N ALA A 58 2.31 -16.03 -19.72
CA ALA A 58 2.68 -16.97 -18.67
C ALA A 58 2.52 -16.28 -17.31
N ALA A 59 1.67 -16.85 -16.47
CA ALA A 59 1.24 -16.28 -15.21
C ALA A 59 2.44 -15.77 -14.39
N ASP A 60 2.42 -14.47 -14.10
CA ASP A 60 3.25 -13.81 -13.10
C ASP A 60 2.80 -14.33 -11.72
N THR A 61 3.19 -15.56 -11.37
CA THR A 61 2.55 -16.33 -10.31
C THR A 61 2.78 -15.77 -8.91
N ASN A 62 3.54 -14.67 -8.75
CA ASN A 62 3.76 -14.10 -7.43
C ASN A 62 3.95 -12.57 -7.35
N TRP A 63 3.35 -11.80 -8.26
CA TRP A 63 3.47 -10.34 -8.27
C TRP A 63 3.06 -9.69 -6.93
N GLN A 64 2.10 -10.29 -6.22
CA GLN A 64 1.57 -9.81 -4.95
C GLN A 64 2.61 -9.90 -3.83
N LEU A 65 3.53 -10.87 -3.91
CA LEU A 65 4.59 -11.08 -2.92
C LEU A 65 5.95 -10.53 -3.35
N LEU A 66 6.00 -9.62 -4.33
CA LEU A 66 7.22 -8.89 -4.67
C LEU A 66 7.78 -8.20 -3.41
N LEU A 67 8.96 -8.63 -2.96
CA LEU A 67 9.63 -8.06 -1.80
C LEU A 67 10.46 -6.84 -2.20
N VAL A 68 10.08 -5.67 -1.69
CA VAL A 68 10.84 -4.42 -1.83
C VAL A 68 11.13 -3.88 -0.43
N ASN A 69 12.41 -3.75 -0.10
CA ASN A 69 12.87 -3.30 1.23
C ASN A 69 14.34 -2.80 1.13
N PRO A 70 15.00 -2.37 2.22
CA PRO A 70 16.34 -1.75 2.13
C PRO A 70 17.43 -2.57 1.44
N TRP A 71 17.26 -3.88 1.29
CA TRP A 71 18.21 -4.78 0.60
C TRP A 71 17.63 -5.45 -0.65
N ASN A 72 16.36 -5.18 -0.99
CA ASN A 72 15.73 -5.63 -2.24
C ASN A 72 15.17 -4.42 -2.97
N ALA A 73 15.93 -3.91 -3.94
CA ALA A 73 15.48 -2.81 -4.78
C ALA A 73 14.40 -3.27 -5.77
N LEU A 74 13.58 -2.33 -6.20
CA LEU A 74 12.71 -2.51 -7.35
C LEU A 74 13.53 -2.90 -8.59
N PRO A 75 13.00 -3.82 -9.43
CA PRO A 75 13.58 -4.07 -10.74
C PRO A 75 13.70 -2.78 -11.56
N GLU A 76 14.80 -2.61 -12.30
CA GLU A 76 15.10 -1.38 -13.05
C GLU A 76 13.97 -0.98 -14.03
N GLU A 77 13.37 -1.98 -14.68
CA GLU A 77 12.29 -1.82 -15.66
C GLU A 77 10.90 -2.09 -15.07
N PHE A 78 10.72 -1.91 -13.76
CA PHE A 78 9.42 -2.13 -13.11
C PHE A 78 8.38 -1.10 -13.60
N THR A 79 7.27 -1.61 -14.12
CA THR A 79 6.10 -0.82 -14.53
C THR A 79 4.85 -1.37 -13.89
N VAL A 80 3.90 -0.48 -13.56
CA VAL A 80 2.61 -0.83 -12.98
C VAL A 80 1.49 -0.05 -13.67
N GLU A 81 0.39 -0.74 -13.97
CA GLU A 81 -0.84 -0.11 -14.41
C GLU A 81 -1.59 0.45 -13.20
N LEU A 82 -2.01 1.71 -13.28
CA LEU A 82 -2.53 2.44 -12.13
C LEU A 82 -4.02 2.76 -12.27
N ALA A 83 -4.80 2.41 -11.26
CA ALA A 83 -6.17 2.91 -11.09
C ALA A 83 -6.20 4.15 -10.18
N SER A 84 -7.14 5.06 -10.43
CA SER A 84 -7.30 6.29 -9.63
C SER A 84 -8.37 6.12 -8.57
N LEU A 85 -8.02 6.47 -7.33
CA LEU A 85 -8.96 6.59 -6.21
C LEU A 85 -9.74 7.90 -6.32
N LYS A 86 -10.86 8.00 -5.58
CA LYS A 86 -11.74 9.20 -5.55
C LYS A 86 -11.00 10.49 -5.18
N ASN A 87 -9.95 10.41 -4.38
CA ASN A 87 -9.13 11.57 -3.96
C ASN A 87 -7.97 11.89 -4.92
N GLY A 88 -7.91 11.24 -6.09
CA GLY A 88 -6.88 11.43 -7.12
C GLY A 88 -5.56 10.71 -6.86
N MET A 89 -5.41 10.02 -5.72
CA MET A 89 -4.29 9.10 -5.52
C MET A 89 -4.43 7.88 -6.41
N ARG A 90 -3.33 7.16 -6.62
CA ARG A 90 -3.29 6.01 -7.53
C ARG A 90 -2.75 4.79 -6.83
N VAL A 91 -3.27 3.62 -7.19
CA VAL A 91 -2.83 2.31 -6.72
C VAL A 91 -2.62 1.40 -7.92
N ASP A 92 -1.95 0.27 -7.74
CA ASP A 92 -1.96 -0.79 -8.75
C ASP A 92 -3.42 -1.15 -9.08
N ALA A 93 -3.76 -1.17 -10.37
CA ALA A 93 -5.13 -1.43 -10.81
C ALA A 93 -5.67 -2.78 -10.31
N ARG A 94 -4.77 -3.74 -10.08
CA ARG A 94 -5.09 -5.09 -9.64
C ARG A 94 -5.54 -5.19 -8.17
N ILE A 95 -5.32 -4.14 -7.36
CA ILE A 95 -5.72 -4.13 -5.93
C ILE A 95 -6.94 -3.24 -5.66
N TYR A 96 -7.49 -2.63 -6.71
CA TYR A 96 -8.49 -1.57 -6.56
C TYR A 96 -9.79 -2.07 -5.93
N GLU A 97 -10.30 -3.23 -6.38
CA GLU A 97 -11.56 -3.77 -5.89
C GLU A 97 -11.44 -4.17 -4.41
N GLU A 98 -10.38 -4.90 -4.03
CA GLU A 98 -10.16 -5.30 -2.65
C GLU A 98 -9.92 -4.10 -1.72
N LEU A 99 -9.21 -3.08 -2.20
CA LEU A 99 -9.06 -1.83 -1.45
C LEU A 99 -10.41 -1.13 -1.27
N ASN A 100 -11.22 -1.06 -2.33
CA ASN A 100 -12.53 -0.43 -2.28
C ASN A 100 -13.46 -1.16 -1.31
N ASP A 101 -13.47 -2.50 -1.33
CA ASP A 101 -14.24 -3.33 -0.40
C ASP A 101 -13.79 -3.08 1.05
N MET A 102 -12.49 -3.12 1.32
CA MET A 102 -11.94 -2.87 2.66
C MET A 102 -12.36 -1.50 3.22
N LEU A 103 -12.20 -0.44 2.42
CA LEU A 103 -12.56 0.90 2.83
C LEU A 103 -14.08 1.07 2.97
N SER A 104 -14.87 0.40 2.12
CA SER A 104 -16.34 0.46 2.17
C SER A 104 -16.89 -0.23 3.42
N ASP A 105 -16.34 -1.37 3.80
CA ASP A 105 -16.76 -2.08 5.02
C ASP A 105 -16.34 -1.32 6.27
N CYS A 106 -15.15 -0.71 6.29
CA CYS A 106 -14.74 0.20 7.35
C CYS A 106 -15.72 1.40 7.49
N LEU A 107 -16.14 1.98 6.35
CA LEU A 107 -17.15 3.05 6.33
C LEU A 107 -18.53 2.57 6.81
N ALA A 108 -18.92 1.34 6.48
CA ALA A 108 -20.19 0.76 6.90
C ALA A 108 -20.28 0.57 8.43
N GLU A 109 -19.15 0.42 9.11
CA GLU A 109 -19.04 0.42 10.58
C GLU A 109 -19.05 1.82 11.21
N GLY A 110 -19.22 2.88 10.39
CA GLY A 110 -19.26 4.26 10.86
C GLY A 110 -17.88 4.87 11.12
N LEU A 111 -16.82 4.22 10.64
CA LEU A 111 -15.44 4.72 10.69
C LEU A 111 -15.11 5.50 9.43
N HIS A 112 -14.10 6.37 9.46
CA HIS A 112 -13.81 7.27 8.34
C HIS A 112 -12.32 7.23 7.96
N PRO A 113 -11.86 6.14 7.31
CA PRO A 113 -10.47 6.03 6.85
C PRO A 113 -10.19 6.96 5.67
N ILE A 114 -8.99 7.53 5.64
CA ILE A 114 -8.48 8.36 4.54
C ILE A 114 -7.16 7.77 4.05
N VAL A 115 -7.09 7.42 2.75
CA VAL A 115 -5.81 7.15 2.09
C VAL A 115 -5.07 8.47 1.91
N CYS A 116 -3.99 8.68 2.65
CA CYS A 116 -3.19 9.91 2.61
C CYS A 116 -1.91 9.77 1.78
N SER A 117 -1.52 8.55 1.41
CA SER A 117 -0.48 8.26 0.43
C SER A 117 -0.74 6.92 -0.23
N ALA A 118 -0.41 6.79 -1.51
CA ALA A 118 -0.49 5.54 -2.27
C ALA A 118 0.71 5.44 -3.21
N TYR A 119 0.51 5.21 -4.51
CA TYR A 119 1.61 5.15 -5.48
C TYR A 119 2.49 6.41 -5.45
N ARG A 120 3.81 6.21 -5.35
CA ARG A 120 4.83 7.26 -5.41
C ARG A 120 5.74 7.03 -6.61
N THR A 121 6.07 8.10 -7.33
CA THR A 121 7.12 8.06 -8.34
C THR A 121 8.51 8.05 -7.69
N GLN A 122 9.54 7.63 -8.43
CA GLN A 122 10.94 7.74 -8.02
C GLN A 122 11.29 9.16 -7.54
N ALA A 123 10.81 10.18 -8.26
CA ALA A 123 11.03 11.59 -7.91
C ALA A 123 10.36 11.98 -6.58
N THR A 124 9.12 11.54 -6.34
CA THR A 124 8.42 11.77 -5.07
C THR A 124 9.16 11.10 -3.91
N GLN A 125 9.54 9.83 -4.06
CA GLN A 125 10.26 9.11 -3.01
C GLN A 125 11.62 9.76 -2.71
N SER A 126 12.36 10.17 -3.75
CA SER A 126 13.63 10.90 -3.62
C SER A 126 13.48 12.19 -2.83
N ARG A 127 12.43 12.97 -3.12
CA ARG A 127 12.14 14.20 -2.39
C ARG A 127 11.82 13.93 -0.91
N LEU A 128 10.98 12.94 -0.63
CA LEU A 128 10.62 12.58 0.76
C LEU A 128 11.84 12.13 1.56
N TYR A 129 12.65 11.24 0.99
CA TYR A 129 13.88 10.74 1.62
C TYR A 129 14.86 11.88 1.90
N ASN A 130 15.18 12.69 0.90
CA ASN A 130 16.12 13.81 1.05
C ASN A 130 15.63 14.84 2.07
N ASN A 131 14.31 15.10 2.13
CA ASN A 131 13.74 15.98 3.14
C ASN A 131 13.91 15.42 4.56
N LYS A 132 13.74 14.11 4.76
CA LYS A 132 13.96 13.47 6.07
C LYS A 132 15.43 13.54 6.47
N VAL A 133 16.35 13.23 5.55
CA VAL A 133 17.80 13.36 5.78
C VAL A 133 18.17 14.80 6.16
N ALA A 134 17.67 15.79 5.43
CA ALA A 134 17.94 17.21 5.71
C ALA A 134 17.42 17.65 7.08
N ARG A 135 16.24 17.18 7.50
CA ARG A 135 15.68 17.45 8.83
C ARG A 135 16.54 16.86 9.94
N LEU A 136 17.03 15.63 9.76
CA LEU A 136 17.91 14.96 10.74
C LEU A 136 19.27 15.66 10.83
N TRP A 137 19.85 16.05 9.70
CA TRP A 137 21.07 16.85 9.69
C TRP A 137 20.85 18.19 10.41
N ALA A 138 19.74 18.89 10.16
CA ALA A 138 19.44 20.16 10.81
C ALA A 138 19.35 20.08 12.35
N VAL A 139 19.06 18.91 12.92
CA VAL A 139 19.03 18.69 14.38
C VAL A 139 20.33 18.07 14.94
N GLY A 140 21.39 17.99 14.13
CA GLY A 140 22.75 17.68 14.59
C GLY A 140 23.29 16.29 14.26
N TYR A 141 22.56 15.48 13.49
CA TYR A 141 23.07 14.18 13.03
C TYR A 141 24.22 14.38 12.03
N LYS A 142 25.21 13.49 12.05
CA LYS A 142 26.18 13.41 10.96
C LYS A 142 25.49 12.88 9.71
N LYS A 143 26.07 13.14 8.54
CA LYS A 143 25.46 12.84 7.24
C LYS A 143 25.09 11.35 7.11
N GLU A 144 26.02 10.46 7.41
CA GLU A 144 25.83 9.01 7.26
C GLU A 144 24.81 8.46 8.27
N GLU A 145 24.81 9.01 9.50
CA GLU A 145 23.83 8.70 10.54
C GLU A 145 22.42 9.18 10.14
N ALA A 146 22.32 10.40 9.59
CA ALA A 146 21.07 10.96 9.10
C ALA A 146 20.49 10.15 7.93
N GLN A 147 21.33 9.65 7.02
CA GLN A 147 20.90 8.78 5.93
C GLN A 147 20.38 7.43 6.43
N THR A 148 21.11 6.82 7.38
CA THR A 148 20.72 5.54 7.99
C THR A 148 19.42 5.69 8.77
N GLU A 149 19.30 6.71 9.61
CA GLU A 149 18.10 6.98 10.40
C GLU A 149 16.91 7.38 9.52
N ALA A 150 17.12 8.17 8.46
CA ALA A 150 16.06 8.47 7.50
C ALA A 150 15.52 7.20 6.84
N GLY A 151 16.41 6.27 6.46
CA GLY A 151 16.06 5.01 5.81
C GLY A 151 15.16 4.10 6.64
N ARG A 152 15.14 4.26 7.97
CA ARG A 152 14.25 3.52 8.88
C ARG A 152 12.80 3.99 8.86
N TRP A 153 12.52 5.18 8.33
CA TRP A 153 11.18 5.81 8.36
C TRP A 153 10.72 6.27 6.98
N VAL A 154 11.65 6.47 6.06
CA VAL A 154 11.38 6.79 4.67
C VAL A 154 12.32 5.93 3.87
N ALA A 155 11.78 4.91 3.20
CA ALA A 155 12.58 4.00 2.40
C ALA A 155 13.46 4.75 1.38
N VAL A 156 14.66 4.23 1.14
CA VAL A 156 15.56 4.75 0.12
C VAL A 156 14.85 4.73 -1.24
N PRO A 157 15.05 5.73 -2.12
CA PRO A 157 14.40 5.74 -3.42
C PRO A 157 14.76 4.50 -4.25
N GLY A 158 13.75 3.82 -4.79
CA GLY A 158 13.90 2.51 -5.43
C GLY A 158 13.68 1.32 -4.49
N THR A 159 13.51 1.55 -3.19
CA THR A 159 13.24 0.50 -2.20
C THR A 159 11.95 0.73 -1.40
N SER A 160 11.05 1.58 -1.89
CA SER A 160 9.76 1.85 -1.26
C SER A 160 8.65 1.03 -1.90
N GLU A 161 7.82 0.37 -1.10
CA GLU A 161 6.64 -0.34 -1.60
C GLU A 161 5.60 0.60 -2.24
N HIS A 162 5.56 1.89 -1.87
CA HIS A 162 4.67 2.82 -2.58
C HIS A 162 5.02 2.94 -4.07
N GLN A 163 6.25 2.64 -4.47
CA GLN A 163 6.64 2.65 -5.87
C GLN A 163 6.15 1.41 -6.64
N THR A 164 5.69 0.35 -5.94
CA THR A 164 5.02 -0.80 -6.59
C THR A 164 3.56 -0.52 -6.90
N GLY A 165 2.94 0.45 -6.21
CA GLY A 165 1.48 0.66 -6.25
C GLY A 165 0.70 -0.26 -5.31
N LEU A 166 1.37 -1.16 -4.57
CA LEU A 166 0.76 -2.14 -3.67
C LEU A 166 0.67 -1.68 -2.21
N ALA A 167 1.26 -0.52 -1.89
CA ALA A 167 1.27 0.04 -0.55
C ALA A 167 0.54 1.37 -0.46
N LEU A 168 -0.12 1.58 0.68
CA LEU A 168 -0.85 2.78 1.00
C LEU A 168 -0.71 3.15 2.48
N ASP A 169 -0.75 4.45 2.74
CA ASP A 169 -0.85 5.01 4.08
C ASP A 169 -2.31 5.40 4.31
N ILE A 170 -2.93 4.81 5.33
CA ILE A 170 -4.30 5.11 5.76
C ILE A 170 -4.24 5.80 7.11
N VAL A 171 -5.06 6.83 7.30
CA VAL A 171 -5.22 7.55 8.56
C VAL A 171 -6.68 7.75 8.90
N ALA A 172 -6.99 7.96 10.18
CA ALA A 172 -8.32 8.41 10.59
C ALA A 172 -8.62 9.82 10.11
N SER A 173 -9.85 10.09 9.67
CA SER A 173 -10.25 11.46 9.28
C SER A 173 -10.07 12.48 10.39
N SER A 174 -10.26 12.05 11.65
CA SER A 174 -10.13 12.84 12.88
C SER A 174 -8.68 13.07 13.32
N TYR A 175 -7.73 12.27 12.83
CA TYR A 175 -6.33 12.33 13.20
C TYR A 175 -5.47 11.91 12.00
N GLN A 176 -4.87 12.89 11.30
CA GLN A 176 -4.14 12.66 10.04
C GLN A 176 -2.61 12.77 10.19
N ILE A 177 -2.11 12.64 11.42
CA ILE A 177 -0.67 12.65 11.69
C ILE A 177 -0.15 11.22 11.56
N LEU A 178 0.95 11.05 10.82
CA LEU A 178 1.67 9.77 10.68
C LEU A 178 2.63 9.60 11.87
N ASP A 179 2.07 9.19 13.01
CA ASP A 179 2.80 8.78 14.20
C ASP A 179 2.10 7.60 14.90
N GLU A 180 2.76 7.02 15.91
CA GLU A 180 2.30 5.79 16.58
C GLU A 180 0.88 5.91 17.14
N LYS A 181 0.40 7.13 17.44
CA LYS A 181 -0.96 7.35 17.97
C LYS A 181 -2.07 6.99 16.98
N GLN A 182 -1.76 6.80 15.70
CA GLN A 182 -2.69 6.20 14.75
C GLN A 182 -3.27 4.88 15.28
N GLU A 183 -2.48 4.05 15.96
CA GLU A 183 -2.95 2.77 16.53
C GLU A 183 -4.10 2.91 17.53
N GLN A 184 -4.28 4.10 18.10
CA GLN A 184 -5.33 4.40 19.08
C GLN A 184 -6.63 4.87 18.42
N THR A 185 -6.61 5.13 17.11
CA THR A 185 -7.81 5.49 16.35
C THR A 185 -8.65 4.24 16.09
N ALA A 186 -9.97 4.42 16.05
CA ALA A 186 -10.89 3.32 15.77
C ALA A 186 -10.69 2.75 14.36
N GLU A 187 -10.34 3.61 13.39
CA GLU A 187 -9.99 3.21 12.02
C GLU A 187 -8.81 2.23 11.99
N GLN A 188 -7.73 2.52 12.71
CA GLN A 188 -6.58 1.61 12.70
C GLN A 188 -6.84 0.33 13.46
N GLN A 189 -7.55 0.37 14.58
CA GLN A 189 -7.92 -0.85 15.30
C GLN A 189 -8.72 -1.78 14.38
N TRP A 190 -9.69 -1.22 13.66
CA TRP A 190 -10.46 -1.97 12.67
C TRP A 190 -9.58 -2.54 11.56
N LEU A 191 -8.68 -1.72 10.97
CA LEU A 191 -7.80 -2.15 9.89
C LEU A 191 -6.82 -3.24 10.34
N MET A 192 -6.22 -3.12 11.53
CA MET A 192 -5.32 -4.14 12.07
C MET A 192 -6.04 -5.48 12.32
N GLU A 193 -7.33 -5.43 12.67
CA GLU A 193 -8.16 -6.62 12.88
C GLU A 193 -8.71 -7.23 11.58
N ASN A 194 -8.93 -6.42 10.53
CA ASN A 194 -9.71 -6.84 9.35
C ASN A 194 -8.97 -6.80 8.01
N SER A 195 -7.89 -6.02 7.87
CA SER A 195 -7.24 -5.77 6.57
C SER A 195 -6.83 -7.05 5.82
N TRP A 196 -6.43 -8.09 6.56
CA TRP A 196 -6.02 -9.38 6.00
C TRP A 196 -7.13 -10.08 5.21
N ARG A 197 -8.41 -9.85 5.56
CA ARG A 197 -9.58 -10.40 4.86
C ARG A 197 -9.68 -9.88 3.42
N TYR A 198 -9.06 -8.75 3.14
CA TYR A 198 -9.01 -8.09 1.84
C TYR A 198 -7.63 -8.22 1.18
N GLY A 199 -6.72 -9.01 1.77
CA GLY A 199 -5.38 -9.23 1.22
C GLY A 199 -4.36 -8.16 1.58
N PHE A 200 -4.66 -7.30 2.56
CA PHE A 200 -3.72 -6.30 3.07
C PHE A 200 -3.13 -6.74 4.41
N ILE A 201 -1.87 -6.40 4.65
CA ILE A 201 -1.22 -6.60 5.95
C ILE A 201 -0.78 -5.26 6.54
N LEU A 202 -0.78 -5.15 7.87
CA LEU A 202 0.03 -4.15 8.57
C LEU A 202 1.50 -4.48 8.29
N ARG A 203 2.14 -3.72 7.41
CA ARG A 203 3.42 -4.12 6.81
C ARG A 203 4.58 -4.04 7.78
N TYR A 204 4.54 -3.05 8.66
CA TYR A 204 5.61 -2.71 9.59
C TYR A 204 5.08 -2.70 11.03
N PRO A 205 4.84 -3.87 11.63
CA PRO A 205 4.40 -3.99 13.03
C PRO A 205 5.55 -3.68 14.01
N SER A 206 5.18 -3.36 15.25
CA SER A 206 6.11 -2.80 16.25
C SER A 206 7.23 -3.75 16.70
N ASP A 207 7.02 -5.06 16.59
CA ASP A 207 7.96 -6.10 17.00
C ASP A 207 8.88 -6.61 15.87
N LYS A 208 8.62 -6.23 14.61
CA LYS A 208 9.34 -6.76 13.43
C LYS A 208 10.33 -5.78 12.79
N GLY A 209 10.52 -4.59 13.34
CA GLY A 209 11.38 -3.56 12.72
C GLY A 209 12.86 -3.97 12.51
N LYS A 210 13.36 -4.96 13.27
CA LYS A 210 14.70 -5.53 13.03
C LYS A 210 14.77 -6.42 11.78
N ILE A 211 13.64 -7.02 11.39
CA ILE A 211 13.50 -7.93 10.26
C ILE A 211 13.13 -7.15 9.00
N THR A 212 12.20 -6.20 9.09
CA THR A 212 11.75 -5.38 7.95
C THR A 212 12.72 -4.26 7.59
N GLY A 213 13.54 -3.83 8.56
CA GLY A 213 14.44 -2.68 8.43
C GLY A 213 13.74 -1.31 8.56
N ILE A 214 12.43 -1.30 8.77
CA ILE A 214 11.60 -0.10 8.90
C ILE A 214 10.99 -0.04 10.31
N GLY A 215 10.81 1.17 10.86
CA GLY A 215 10.16 1.40 12.15
C GLY A 215 8.68 1.01 12.15
N TYR A 216 8.05 1.11 13.32
CA TYR A 216 6.61 0.85 13.43
C TYR A 216 5.81 1.91 12.68
N GLU A 217 4.95 1.49 11.76
CA GLU A 217 4.11 2.37 10.95
C GLU A 217 2.67 1.85 10.94
N PRO A 218 1.86 2.16 11.96
CA PRO A 218 0.46 1.71 12.06
C PRO A 218 -0.44 2.15 10.89
N TRP A 219 0.01 3.10 10.07
CA TRP A 219 -0.71 3.59 8.91
C TRP A 219 -0.38 2.84 7.61
N HIS A 220 0.74 2.11 7.52
CA HIS A 220 1.25 1.55 6.27
C HIS A 220 0.74 0.13 6.03
N TYR A 221 -0.11 -0.02 5.01
CA TYR A 221 -0.69 -1.30 4.60
C TYR A 221 -0.16 -1.72 3.23
N ARG A 222 0.12 -3.03 3.09
CA ARG A 222 0.66 -3.64 1.87
C ARG A 222 -0.26 -4.75 1.39
N TYR A 223 -0.65 -4.72 0.11
CA TYR A 223 -1.37 -5.82 -0.52
C TYR A 223 -0.43 -6.99 -0.83
N VAL A 224 -0.84 -8.20 -0.45
CA VAL A 224 -0.11 -9.45 -0.63
C VAL A 224 -1.00 -10.60 -1.10
N GLY A 225 -2.30 -10.34 -1.31
CA GLY A 225 -3.31 -11.37 -1.60
C GLY A 225 -3.99 -11.90 -0.36
N LYS A 226 -5.25 -12.33 -0.51
CA LYS A 226 -6.08 -12.79 0.61
C LYS A 226 -5.48 -14.03 1.28
N GLU A 227 -4.98 -14.97 0.50
CA GLU A 227 -4.39 -16.22 0.99
C GLU A 227 -3.13 -15.96 1.81
N ALA A 228 -2.20 -15.16 1.28
CA ALA A 228 -0.96 -14.85 1.98
C ALA A 228 -1.20 -13.94 3.19
N ALA A 229 -2.12 -12.97 3.10
CA ALA A 229 -2.46 -12.11 4.21
C ALA A 229 -3.10 -12.90 5.36
N ALA A 230 -4.00 -13.84 5.05
CA ALA A 230 -4.59 -14.74 6.04
C ALA A 230 -3.51 -15.61 6.71
N ALA A 231 -2.61 -16.21 5.93
CA ALA A 231 -1.52 -17.03 6.48
C ALA A 231 -0.58 -16.21 7.40
N MET A 232 -0.22 -14.98 7.00
CA MET A 232 0.59 -14.07 7.83
C MET A 232 -0.14 -13.60 9.08
N HIS A 233 -1.45 -13.36 8.98
CA HIS A 233 -2.28 -12.99 10.13
C HIS A 233 -2.33 -14.14 11.17
N GLU A 234 -2.54 -15.37 10.70
CA GLU A 234 -2.59 -16.56 11.56
C GLU A 234 -1.23 -16.90 12.20
N SER A 235 -0.13 -16.73 11.46
CA SER A 235 1.21 -17.10 11.93
C SER A 235 1.93 -15.97 12.69
N GLY A 236 1.48 -14.72 12.57
CA GLY A 236 2.16 -13.55 13.10
C GLY A 236 3.49 -13.22 12.38
N GLN A 237 3.65 -13.71 11.15
CA GLN A 237 4.83 -13.45 10.32
C GLN A 237 4.72 -12.10 9.61
N CYS A 238 5.85 -11.40 9.48
CA CYS A 238 5.99 -10.35 8.47
C CYS A 238 6.28 -10.96 7.08
N LEU A 239 6.15 -10.16 6.02
CA LEU A 239 6.36 -10.61 4.64
C LEU A 239 7.73 -11.28 4.43
N GLU A 240 8.79 -10.76 5.04
CA GLU A 240 10.13 -11.36 4.99
C GLU A 240 10.17 -12.78 5.57
N GLU A 241 9.53 -13.01 6.72
CA GLU A 241 9.48 -14.33 7.36
C GLU A 241 8.60 -15.29 6.55
N TYR A 242 7.47 -14.81 6.04
CA TYR A 242 6.55 -15.59 5.21
C TYR A 242 7.25 -16.13 3.96
N LEU A 243 8.01 -15.28 3.26
CA LEU A 243 8.75 -15.66 2.05
C LEU A 243 9.92 -16.64 2.28
N GLN A 244 10.38 -16.79 3.52
CA GLN A 244 11.42 -17.77 3.88
C GLN A 244 10.84 -19.13 4.28
N THR A 245 9.52 -19.23 4.48
CA THR A 245 8.87 -20.48 4.84
C THR A 245 8.73 -21.35 3.60
N PRO A 246 9.23 -22.59 3.58
CA PRO A 246 8.99 -23.50 2.47
C PRO A 246 7.49 -23.67 2.26
N ILE A 247 7.01 -23.45 1.03
CA ILE A 247 5.62 -23.76 0.67
C ILE A 247 5.44 -25.25 0.93
N GLN A 248 4.66 -25.62 1.96
CA GLN A 248 4.17 -26.97 2.06
C GLN A 248 3.13 -27.13 0.94
N GLU A 249 3.55 -27.71 -0.18
CA GLU A 249 2.60 -28.19 -1.18
C GLU A 249 1.64 -29.14 -0.45
N GLY A 250 0.38 -28.75 -0.37
CA GLY A 250 -0.65 -29.53 0.33
C GLY A 250 -0.69 -30.94 -0.21
N GLU A 251 -0.64 -31.91 0.70
CA GLU A 251 -0.99 -33.31 0.43
C GLU A 251 -2.30 -33.34 -0.37
N GLY A 252 -2.22 -33.90 -1.57
CA GLY A 252 -3.38 -34.14 -2.41
C GLY A 252 -4.46 -34.88 -1.60
N ALA A 253 -5.71 -34.43 -1.77
CA ALA A 253 -6.87 -35.10 -1.21
C ALA A 253 -6.78 -36.62 -1.44
N PRO A 254 -7.10 -37.46 -0.44
CA PRO A 254 -7.06 -38.89 -0.61
C PRO A 254 -8.06 -39.27 -1.71
N THR A 255 -7.56 -39.82 -2.81
CA THR A 255 -8.37 -40.51 -3.80
C THR A 255 -9.15 -41.60 -3.08
N GLU A 256 -10.47 -41.41 -2.94
CA GLU A 256 -11.37 -42.51 -2.57
C GLU A 256 -11.23 -43.61 -3.63
N GLU A 257 -10.55 -44.67 -3.25
CA GLU A 257 -10.49 -45.91 -4.00
C GLU A 257 -11.90 -46.52 -3.99
N ARG A 258 -12.61 -46.31 -5.11
CA ARG A 258 -13.92 -46.89 -5.39
C ARG A 258 -13.76 -48.41 -5.47
N THR A 259 -13.93 -49.09 -4.35
CA THR A 259 -13.98 -50.56 -4.31
C THR A 259 -15.26 -51.01 -5.04
N GLU A 260 -15.06 -51.60 -6.22
CA GLU A 260 -16.12 -52.27 -6.95
C GLU A 260 -16.65 -53.45 -6.11
N SER A 261 -17.88 -53.33 -5.65
CA SER A 261 -18.64 -54.42 -5.04
C SER A 261 -18.93 -55.49 -6.09
N ASN A 262 -18.21 -56.60 -6.02
CA ASN A 262 -18.49 -57.79 -6.82
C ASN A 262 -19.76 -58.47 -6.27
N VAL A 263 -20.91 -58.21 -6.88
CA VAL A 263 -22.19 -58.88 -6.57
C VAL A 263 -22.16 -60.27 -7.21
N ALA A 264 -21.90 -61.29 -6.39
CA ALA A 264 -22.11 -62.68 -6.78
C ALA A 264 -23.61 -62.98 -6.88
N LEU A 265 -24.02 -63.48 -8.05
CA LEU A 265 -25.36 -64.01 -8.31
C LEU A 265 -25.59 -65.32 -7.54
N PRO A 266 -26.76 -65.55 -6.92
CA PRO A 266 -27.09 -66.86 -6.39
C PRO A 266 -27.62 -67.77 -7.50
N GLU A 267 -26.91 -68.87 -7.79
CA GLU A 267 -27.50 -70.03 -8.46
C GLU A 267 -28.22 -70.87 -7.40
N THR A 268 -29.54 -71.06 -7.53
CA THR A 268 -30.21 -72.33 -7.22
C THR A 268 -31.64 -72.37 -7.77
N MET A 269 -32.04 -73.62 -8.08
CA MET A 269 -33.39 -74.20 -8.37
C MET A 269 -33.75 -74.37 -9.86
N PRO A 270 -34.50 -75.42 -10.28
CA PRO A 270 -35.00 -76.65 -9.61
C PRO A 270 -34.47 -77.95 -10.30
N SER A 271 -34.71 -79.21 -9.91
CA SER A 271 -35.84 -79.93 -9.29
C SER A 271 -35.37 -81.07 -8.37
#